data_AF-A0A537CB63-F1
#
_entry.id   AF-A0A537CB63-F1
#
_cell.length_a   1.000
_cell.length_b   1.000
_cell.length_c   1.000
_cell.angle_alpha   90.00
_cell.angle_beta   90.00
_cell.angle_gamma   90.00
#
_symmetry.space_group_name_H-M   'P 1'
#
loop_
_entity.id
_entity.type
_entity.pdbx_description
1 polymer ?
#
loop_
_entity_poly.entity_id
_entity_poly.type
_entity_poly.pdbx_seq_one_letter_code
_entity_poly.pdbx_strand_id
1 'polypeptide(L)'
;MKPRQLSILYVLIPVLSILTTLTTGFWGLRGDGGAEYGFPLPWKIVEFLPVCNMCPLPTSYNWSFFILDAAFYAAIGYGIVFLYTRLAWKQQDQLVDGDKTTKR
;
A
#
# COMPACT_ATOMS: atom_id res chain seq x y z
N MET A 1 -10.43 -13.14 -17.69
CA MET A 1 -10.89 -12.84 -16.31
C MET A 1 -12.31 -12.31 -16.33
N LYS A 2 -13.16 -12.66 -15.36
CA LYS A 2 -14.52 -12.11 -15.27
C LYS A 2 -14.46 -10.65 -14.78
N PRO A 3 -15.19 -9.71 -15.42
CA PRO A 3 -15.13 -8.28 -15.08
C PRO A 3 -15.50 -7.99 -13.61
N ARG A 4 -16.34 -8.84 -13.00
CA ARG A 4 -16.69 -8.77 -11.58
C ARG A 4 -15.50 -8.91 -10.64
N GLN A 5 -14.51 -9.73 -10.97
CA GLN A 5 -13.33 -9.91 -10.10
C GLN A 5 -12.37 -8.73 -10.15
N LEU A 6 -12.25 -8.07 -11.30
CA LEU A 6 -11.49 -6.82 -11.40
C LEU A 6 -12.15 -5.74 -10.56
N SER A 7 -13.47 -5.58 -10.66
CA SER A 7 -14.23 -4.61 -9.85
C SER A 7 -14.01 -4.81 -8.34
N ILE A 8 -14.06 -6.04 -7.85
CA ILE A 8 -13.79 -6.36 -6.44
C ILE A 8 -12.35 -5.97 -6.05
N LEU A 9 -11.36 -6.29 -6.88
CA LEU A 9 -9.96 -5.93 -6.61
C LEU A 9 -9.77 -4.41 -6.54
N TYR A 10 -10.41 -3.64 -7.43
CA TYR A 10 -10.34 -2.18 -7.43
C TYR A 10 -10.87 -1.58 -6.12
N VAL A 11 -11.94 -2.13 -5.56
CA VAL A 11 -12.49 -1.66 -4.27
C VAL A 11 -11.66 -2.15 -3.08
N LEU A 12 -11.04 -3.33 -3.19
CA LEU A 12 -10.27 -3.93 -2.11
C LEU A 12 -8.90 -3.24 -1.91
N ILE A 13 -8.27 -2.75 -2.98
CA ILE A 13 -6.96 -2.08 -2.94
C ILE A 13 -6.91 -0.89 -1.96
N PRO A 14 -7.83 0.09 -1.97
CA PRO A 14 -7.77 1.21 -1.03
C PRO A 14 -7.99 0.76 0.42
N VAL A 15 -8.85 -0.25 0.64
CA VAL A 15 -9.07 -0.81 1.98
C VAL A 15 -7.79 -1.47 2.50
N LEU A 16 -7.14 -2.30 1.68
CA LEU A 16 -5.87 -2.93 2.03
C LEU A 16 -4.74 -1.91 2.21
N SER A 17 -4.73 -0.84 1.42
CA SER A 17 -3.75 0.24 1.55
C SER A 17 -3.86 0.96 2.90
N ILE A 18 -5.07 1.30 3.32
CA ILE A 18 -5.29 1.94 4.61
C ILE A 18 -4.91 0.96 5.74
N LEU A 19 -5.29 -0.31 5.62
CA LEU A 19 -4.97 -1.33 6.62
C LEU A 19 -3.45 -1.54 6.77
N THR A 20 -2.72 -1.60 5.65
CA THR A 20 -1.26 -1.71 5.66
C THR A 20 -0.61 -0.47 6.27
N THR A 21 -1.06 0.73 5.91
CA THR A 21 -0.59 1.99 6.51
C THR A 21 -0.83 2.02 8.03
N LEU A 22 -1.99 1.52 8.50
CA LEU A 22 -2.26 1.40 9.93
C LEU A 22 -1.34 0.40 10.62
N THR A 23 -1.05 -0.74 9.98
CA THR A 23 -0.15 -1.76 10.54
C THR A 23 1.29 -1.26 10.67
N THR A 24 1.77 -0.39 9.77
CA THR A 24 3.10 0.22 9.88
C THR A 24 3.18 1.22 11.04
N GLY A 25 2.06 1.75 11.51
CA GLY A 25 1.96 2.54 12.74
C GLY A 25 2.22 1.78 14.05
N PHE A 26 2.36 0.44 13.99
CA PHE A 26 2.78 -0.39 15.12
C PHE A 26 4.27 -0.75 15.06
N TRP A 27 4.91 -0.60 13.90
CA TRP A 27 6.32 -0.90 13.72
C TRP A 27 7.11 0.40 13.73
N GLY A 28 7.75 0.68 14.87
CA GLY A 28 8.49 1.93 15.06
C GLY A 28 9.98 1.70 15.22
N LEU A 29 10.78 2.62 14.67
CA LEU A 29 12.18 2.75 15.05
C LEU A 29 12.24 3.57 16.33
N ARG A 30 12.94 3.03 17.33
CA ARG A 30 13.18 3.72 18.60
C ARG A 30 14.35 4.69 18.37
N GLY A 31 14.09 5.98 18.52
CA GLY A 31 15.09 7.04 18.48
C GLY A 31 15.45 7.53 19.88
N ASP A 32 16.51 8.34 19.97
CA ASP A 32 16.95 8.95 21.22
C ASP A 32 15.93 10.01 21.69
N GLY A 33 15.01 9.59 22.58
CA GLY A 33 13.99 10.45 23.19
C GLY A 33 12.57 10.32 22.63
N GLY A 34 12.36 9.50 21.60
CA GLY A 34 11.05 9.31 20.96
C GLY A 34 10.98 8.02 20.13
N ALA A 35 9.78 7.58 19.78
CA ALA A 35 9.57 6.52 18.80
C ALA A 35 8.75 7.05 17.62
N GLU A 36 9.31 6.87 16.43
CA GLU A 36 8.68 7.21 15.17
C GLU A 36 8.12 5.94 14.54
N TYR A 37 6.84 5.98 14.15
CA TYR A 37 6.09 4.87 13.60
C TYR A 37 5.49 5.26 12.26
N GLY A 38 5.41 4.29 11.35
CA GLY A 38 4.95 4.50 9.99
C GLY A 38 6.04 4.18 8.97
N PHE A 39 5.61 3.75 7.80
CA PHE A 39 6.48 3.45 6.68
C PHE A 39 5.67 3.65 5.39
N PRO A 40 6.26 4.30 4.35
CA PRO A 40 7.64 4.81 4.28
C PRO A 40 7.92 6.08 5.09
N LEU A 41 6.93 6.90 5.44
CA LEU A 41 7.14 8.12 6.23
C LEU A 41 6.62 7.95 7.67
N PRO A 42 7.30 8.52 8.67
CA PRO A 42 6.86 8.46 10.05
C PRO A 42 5.64 9.36 10.26
N TRP A 43 4.44 8.78 10.19
CA TRP A 43 3.18 9.51 10.35
C TRP A 43 2.66 9.53 11.80
N LYS A 44 3.26 8.73 12.69
CA LYS A 44 2.93 8.69 14.12
C LYS A 44 4.19 8.85 14.95
N ILE A 45 4.19 9.82 15.85
CA ILE A 45 5.34 10.12 16.70
C ILE A 45 4.89 10.00 18.16
N VAL A 46 5.69 9.29 18.95
CA VAL A 46 5.49 9.13 20.38
C VAL A 46 6.72 9.70 21.08
N GLU A 47 6.55 10.83 21.74
CA GLU A 47 7.61 11.44 22.54
C GLU A 47 7.66 10.78 23.92
N PHE A 48 8.87 10.62 24.46
CA PHE A 48 9.08 10.11 25.82
C PHE A 48 9.83 11.14 26.64
N LEU A 49 9.24 11.57 27.77
CA LEU A 49 9.97 12.44 28.70
C LEU A 49 11.00 11.62 29.48
N PRO A 50 12.30 11.98 29.44
CA PRO A 50 13.32 11.28 30.22
C PRO A 50 13.20 11.53 31.73
N VAL A 51 12.50 12.59 32.13
CA VAL A 51 12.41 13.06 33.53
C VAL A 51 11.49 12.19 34.40
N CYS A 52 10.52 11.49 33.81
CA CYS A 52 9.49 10.74 34.54
C CYS A 52 9.50 9.23 34.22
N ASN A 53 10.68 8.62 34.04
CA ASN A 53 10.80 7.18 33.80
C ASN A 53 10.10 6.71 32.49
N MET A 54 10.29 7.45 31.39
CA MET A 54 9.61 7.23 30.10
C MET A 54 8.08 7.32 30.15
N CYS A 55 7.53 8.30 30.87
CA CYS A 55 6.11 8.62 30.73
C CYS A 55 5.79 8.94 29.24
N PRO A 56 4.79 8.28 28.64
CA PRO A 56 4.38 8.56 27.27
C PRO A 56 3.74 9.95 27.21
N LEU A 57 4.20 10.80 26.30
CA LEU A 57 3.58 12.08 26.00
C LEU A 57 2.42 11.90 25.03
N PRO A 58 1.57 12.94 24.83
CA PRO A 58 0.56 12.91 23.78
C PRO A 58 1.16 12.49 22.44
N THR A 59 0.61 11.43 21.87
CA THR A 59 0.99 10.93 20.54
C THR A 59 0.60 11.96 19.49
N SER A 60 1.54 12.40 18.68
CA SER A 60 1.27 13.31 17.56
C SER A 60 1.10 12.50 16.26
N TYR A 61 0.15 12.92 15.44
CA TYR A 61 -0.17 12.28 14.17
C TYR A 61 0.00 13.27 13.03
N ASN A 62 0.81 12.91 12.05
CA ASN A 62 0.94 13.64 10.80
C ASN A 62 0.04 13.01 9.75
N TRP A 63 -1.19 13.53 9.64
CA TRP A 63 -2.18 13.06 8.68
C TRP A 63 -1.73 13.20 7.22
N SER A 64 -0.87 14.17 6.91
CA SER A 64 -0.32 14.33 5.55
C SER A 64 0.57 13.16 5.17
N PHE A 65 1.46 12.73 6.07
CA PHE A 65 2.30 11.55 5.83
C PHE A 65 1.50 10.27 5.81
N PHE A 66 0.47 10.15 6.65
CA PHE A 66 -0.46 9.00 6.59
C PHE A 66 -1.15 8.88 5.22
N ILE A 67 -1.67 10.00 4.68
CA ILE A 67 -2.31 10.01 3.36
C ILE A 67 -1.29 9.65 2.26
N LEU A 68 -0.06 10.14 2.38
CA LEU A 68 0.99 9.88 1.39
C LEU A 68 1.40 8.40 1.38
N ASP A 69 1.55 7.79 2.56
CA ASP A 69 1.81 6.36 2.70
C ASP A 69 0.65 5.51 2.14
N ALA A 70 -0.59 5.86 2.46
CA ALA A 70 -1.76 5.19 1.92
C ALA A 70 -1.89 5.37 0.38
N ALA A 71 -1.51 6.53 -0.15
CA ALA A 71 -1.48 6.75 -1.59
C ALA A 71 -0.37 5.91 -2.25
N PHE A 72 0.79 5.79 -1.60
CA PHE A 72 1.91 4.98 -2.07
C PHE A 72 1.55 3.49 -2.16
N TYR A 73 0.97 2.91 -1.11
CA TYR A 73 0.52 1.52 -1.13
C TYR A 73 -0.60 1.27 -2.13
N ALA A 74 -1.55 2.21 -2.27
CA ALA A 74 -2.59 2.12 -3.29
C ALA A 74 -2.00 2.15 -4.71
N ALA A 75 -1.03 3.03 -4.97
CA ALA A 75 -0.35 3.13 -6.25
C ALA A 75 0.37 1.83 -6.63
N ILE A 76 1.05 1.17 -5.68
CA ILE A 76 1.66 -0.15 -5.88
C ILE A 76 0.58 -1.18 -6.25
N GLY A 77 -0.51 -1.24 -5.47
CA GLY A 77 -1.61 -2.17 -5.70
C GLY A 77 -2.24 -2.01 -7.09
N TYR A 78 -2.56 -0.77 -7.48
CA TYR A 78 -3.09 -0.47 -8.80
C TYR A 78 -2.07 -0.73 -9.91
N GLY A 79 -0.79 -0.44 -9.68
CA GLY A 79 0.29 -0.73 -10.63
C GLY A 79 0.39 -2.22 -10.96
N ILE A 80 0.28 -3.09 -9.95
CA ILE A 80 0.29 -4.54 -10.14
C ILE A 80 -0.92 -5.00 -10.97
N VAL A 81 -2.13 -4.51 -10.64
CA VAL A 81 -3.34 -4.85 -11.40
C VAL A 81 -3.23 -4.38 -12.85
N PHE A 82 -2.72 -3.17 -13.06
CA PHE A 82 -2.52 -2.61 -14.40
C PHE A 82 -1.53 -3.42 -15.24
N LEU A 83 -0.40 -3.82 -14.66
CA LEU A 83 0.57 -4.69 -15.35
C LEU A 83 -0.03 -6.07 -15.64
N TYR A 84 -0.76 -6.64 -14.68
CA TYR A 84 -1.41 -7.93 -14.85
C TYR A 84 -2.44 -7.92 -15.99
N THR A 85 -3.32 -6.91 -16.03
CA THR A 85 -4.31 -6.80 -17.11
C THR A 85 -3.63 -6.59 -18.46
N ARG A 86 -2.58 -5.78 -18.53
CA ARG A 86 -1.80 -5.56 -19.75
C ARG A 86 -1.15 -6.86 -20.26
N LEU A 87 -0.58 -7.67 -19.38
CA LEU A 87 0.00 -8.96 -19.75
C LEU A 87 -1.07 -9.96 -20.21
N ALA A 88 -2.19 -10.04 -19.51
CA ALA A 88 -3.29 -10.93 -19.88
C ALA A 88 -3.85 -10.60 -21.27
N TRP A 89 -3.95 -9.31 -21.61
CA TRP A 89 -4.40 -8.88 -22.93
C TRP A 89 -3.39 -9.26 -24.03
N LYS A 90 -2.10 -9.01 -23.81
CA LYS A 90 -1.05 -9.42 -24.75
C LYS A 90 -1.05 -10.93 -25.04
N GLN A 91 -1.27 -11.76 -24.02
CA GLN A 91 -1.36 -13.22 -24.20
C GLN A 91 -2.57 -13.62 -25.05
N GLN A 92 -3.69 -12.94 -24.88
CA GLN A 92 -4.91 -13.19 -25.65
C GLN A 92 -4.73 -12.83 -27.13
N ASP A 93 -4.07 -11.72 -27.44
CA ASP A 93 -3.79 -11.31 -28.83
C ASP A 93 -2.90 -12.33 -29.55
N GLN A 94 -1.85 -12.84 -28.88
CA GLN A 94 -0.95 -13.85 -29.44
C GLN A 94 -1.65 -15.19 -29.73
N LEU A 95 -2.58 -15.61 -28.87
CA LEU A 95 -3.38 -16.82 -29.10
C LEU A 95 -4.34 -16.66 -30.28
N VAL A 96 -4.96 -15.48 -30.42
CA VAL A 96 -5.87 -15.19 -31.54
C VAL A 96 -5.12 -15.13 -32.88
N ASP A 97 -3.90 -14.59 -32.90
CA ASP A 97 -3.10 -14.52 -34.13
C ASP A 97 -2.54 -15.90 -34.53
N GLY A 98 -2.09 -16.71 -33.55
CA GLY A 98 -1.62 -18.07 -33.78
C GLY A 98 -2.67 -19.04 -34.35
N ASP A 99 -3.94 -18.90 -33.93
CA ASP A 99 -5.06 -19.69 -34.48
C ASP A 99 -5.34 -19.35 -35.95
N LYS A 100 -5.17 -18.08 -36.34
CA LYS A 100 -5.37 -17.64 -37.73
C LYS A 100 -4.29 -18.16 -38.69
N THR A 101 -3.04 -18.26 -38.23
CA THR A 101 -1.93 -18.80 -39.03
C THR A 101 -1.97 -20.32 -39.19
N THR A 102 -2.53 -21.06 -38.22
CA THR A 102 -2.60 -22.53 -38.27
C THR A 102 -3.76 -23.05 -39.13
N LYS A 103 -4.80 -22.23 -39.33
CA LYS A 103 -5.99 -22.58 -40.15
C LYS A 103 -5.89 -22.21 -41.63
N ARG A 104 -4.71 -21.80 -42.10
CA ARG A 104 -4.46 -21.38 -43.49
C ARG A 104 -3.55 -22.38 -44.18
#